data_AF-A0A0A2LYL8-F1
#
_entry.id   AF-A0A0A2LYL8-F1
#
_cell.length_a   1.000
_cell.length_b   1.000
_cell.length_c   1.000
_cell.angle_alpha   90.00
_cell.angle_beta   90.00
_cell.angle_gamma   90.00
#
_symmetry.space_group_name_H-M   'P 1'
#
loop_
_entity.id
_entity.type
_entity.pdbx_description
1 polymer ?
#
loop_
_entity_poly.entity_id
_entity_poly.type
_entity_poly.pdbx_seq_one_letter_code
_entity_poly.pdbx_strand_id
1 'polypeptide(L)'
;MKTTLICLLTLLVSLTGFSQDSKLTVAILGDQTIAEVNIDTDEFMTGVKALMDKVEEEGNALPESYRLAVMVTLHKDADADFEVYSKPMLDADKVNAILKKLRAVKMGRAKFIDFPVAIGFNVGKNFEEIEIASPYDKIVKAYEEADLAQKVLLNKQWAAEHLPVLIAFESSVEDKFKGVKDFGIELSKLDFSKKQNIKSLTDNNHNYWRATMEMSSGNLIIPVTKILMLMSQGEFDYAYKFAEILPMFSENTATATVYLREINQRLGIFDDQLQQEIGKGIVLHDKGNYDDAIAVYKAILSQYPNSAWTMYEVYFSGNAKGVKEGKVKLEDRAEWDKAKIAIYAANPLYNMDIRANTGKEAYLLYRRFEMSTLFKNKDERLKDVFEYADIAMDLGVYDFAAQLFWLTANYDKDASEKSLLRCMYCLEKLGIKNLKDNFNYDFDEAFRTIENDKENEMKNSQAYQKMKK
;
A
#
# COMPACT_ATOMS: atom_id res chain seq x y z
N MET A 1 -3.81 20.40 -21.86
CA MET A 1 -2.57 19.65 -21.52
C MET A 1 -2.86 18.26 -20.96
N LYS A 2 -3.77 18.10 -19.98
CA LYS A 2 -4.19 16.79 -19.42
C LYS A 2 -4.61 15.73 -20.48
N THR A 3 -5.31 16.14 -21.54
CA THR A 3 -5.76 15.24 -22.62
C THR A 3 -4.68 14.91 -23.65
N THR A 4 -3.57 15.67 -23.67
CA THR A 4 -2.61 15.62 -24.78
C THR A 4 -1.63 14.46 -24.64
N LEU A 5 -1.18 14.13 -23.41
CA LEU A 5 -0.22 13.04 -23.17
C LEU A 5 -0.84 11.65 -23.26
N ILE A 6 -2.05 11.46 -22.70
CA ILE A 6 -2.79 10.19 -22.81
C ILE A 6 -3.21 9.95 -24.25
N CYS A 7 -3.67 10.98 -24.98
CA CYS A 7 -3.90 10.88 -26.42
C CYS A 7 -2.61 10.64 -27.21
N LEU A 8 -1.45 11.20 -26.81
CA LEU A 8 -0.17 10.97 -27.51
C LEU A 8 0.41 9.58 -27.26
N LEU A 9 0.30 9.05 -26.05
CA LEU A 9 0.71 7.69 -25.72
C LEU A 9 -0.21 6.67 -26.38
N THR A 10 -1.52 6.92 -26.42
CA THR A 10 -2.42 6.15 -27.28
C THR A 10 -2.15 6.37 -28.76
N LEU A 11 -1.58 7.49 -29.21
CA LEU A 11 -1.09 7.71 -30.59
C LEU A 11 0.21 6.95 -30.90
N LEU A 12 1.15 6.85 -29.96
CA LEU A 12 2.33 5.98 -30.08
C LEU A 12 1.93 4.50 -30.13
N VAL A 13 0.93 4.10 -29.32
CA VAL A 13 0.36 2.77 -29.35
C VAL A 13 -0.54 2.57 -30.60
N SER A 14 -1.26 3.57 -31.09
CA SER A 14 -2.12 3.45 -32.28
C SER A 14 -1.42 3.70 -33.62
N LEU A 15 -0.16 4.17 -33.60
CA LEU A 15 0.77 3.99 -34.72
C LEU A 15 1.03 2.49 -35.01
N THR A 16 0.76 1.58 -34.07
CA THR A 16 0.73 0.12 -34.31
C THR A 16 -0.62 -0.38 -34.87
N GLY A 17 -1.64 0.48 -34.92
CA GLY A 17 -3.00 0.15 -35.37
C GLY A 17 -3.30 0.45 -36.84
N PHE A 18 -2.52 1.33 -37.48
CA PHE A 18 -2.78 1.80 -38.86
C PHE A 18 -1.75 1.38 -39.90
N SER A 19 -0.79 0.53 -39.57
CA SER A 19 0.07 -0.11 -40.56
C SER A 19 0.25 -1.58 -40.22
N GLN A 20 -0.26 -2.46 -41.07
CA GLN A 20 0.08 -3.88 -41.05
C GLN A 20 1.57 -4.16 -41.36
N ASP A 21 2.35 -3.12 -41.68
CA ASP A 21 3.76 -3.20 -42.14
C ASP A 21 4.74 -2.36 -41.30
N SER A 22 4.36 -1.90 -40.10
CA SER A 22 5.30 -1.17 -39.23
C SER A 22 6.39 -2.11 -38.69
N LYS A 23 7.64 -1.95 -39.15
CA LYS A 23 8.78 -2.68 -38.59
C LYS A 23 9.06 -2.30 -37.14
N LEU A 24 8.62 -1.13 -36.67
CA LEU A 24 8.87 -0.67 -35.30
C LEU A 24 7.67 -0.90 -34.38
N THR A 25 7.95 -1.19 -33.12
CA THR A 25 6.97 -1.29 -32.02
C THR A 25 7.52 -0.61 -30.78
N VAL A 26 6.69 0.11 -30.03
CA VAL A 26 7.06 0.74 -28.75
C VAL A 26 6.10 0.29 -27.67
N ALA A 27 6.62 -0.08 -26.50
CA ALA A 27 5.81 -0.36 -25.32
C ALA A 27 6.44 0.27 -24.07
N ILE A 28 5.61 0.80 -23.18
CA ILE A 28 6.04 1.14 -21.83
C ILE A 28 6.00 -0.16 -21.02
N LEU A 29 7.12 -0.50 -20.37
CA LEU A 29 7.23 -1.71 -19.55
C LEU A 29 6.96 -1.43 -18.06
N GLY A 30 6.96 -0.15 -17.66
CA GLY A 30 6.60 0.29 -16.30
C GLY A 30 5.13 0.70 -16.17
N ASP A 31 4.75 1.26 -15.02
CA ASP A 31 3.42 1.83 -14.83
C ASP A 31 3.24 3.09 -15.68
N GLN A 32 2.55 2.97 -16.81
CA GLN A 32 2.27 4.10 -17.69
C GLN A 32 1.42 5.20 -17.03
N THR A 33 0.68 4.89 -15.95
CA THR A 33 -0.21 5.85 -15.32
C THR A 33 0.54 6.98 -14.61
N ILE A 34 1.82 6.80 -14.29
CA ILE A 34 2.64 7.83 -13.62
C ILE A 34 3.31 8.80 -14.59
N ALA A 35 3.25 8.53 -15.91
CA ALA A 35 4.03 9.27 -16.91
C ALA A 35 3.76 10.80 -16.85
N GLU A 36 2.53 11.20 -16.53
CA GLU A 36 2.11 12.60 -16.41
C GLU A 36 2.96 13.40 -15.40
N VAL A 37 3.33 12.78 -14.29
CA VAL A 37 4.12 13.45 -13.24
C VAL A 37 5.58 13.04 -13.25
N ASN A 38 5.90 11.85 -13.78
CA ASN A 38 7.25 11.29 -13.70
C ASN A 38 8.14 11.65 -14.89
N ILE A 39 7.58 12.14 -16.00
CA ILE A 39 8.32 12.39 -17.24
C ILE A 39 8.18 13.85 -17.68
N ASP A 40 9.23 14.40 -18.28
CA ASP A 40 9.12 15.59 -19.12
C ASP A 40 8.72 15.16 -20.53
N THR A 41 7.50 15.51 -20.96
CA THR A 41 6.92 15.01 -22.20
C THR A 41 7.74 15.39 -23.42
N ASP A 42 8.22 16.62 -23.50
CA ASP A 42 8.88 17.12 -24.71
C ASP A 42 10.28 16.51 -24.85
N GLU A 43 11.02 16.43 -23.74
CA GLU A 43 12.33 15.79 -23.69
C GLU A 43 12.22 14.29 -24.00
N PHE A 44 11.25 13.61 -23.38
CA PHE A 44 11.00 12.20 -23.58
C PHE A 44 10.65 11.86 -25.03
N MET A 45 9.71 12.59 -25.63
CA MET A 45 9.29 12.35 -27.01
C MET A 45 10.44 12.58 -28.00
N THR A 46 11.28 13.60 -27.74
CA THR A 46 12.47 13.86 -28.55
C THR A 46 13.47 12.71 -28.44
N GLY A 47 13.74 12.24 -27.22
CA GLY A 47 14.64 11.12 -26.96
C GLY A 47 14.15 9.81 -27.57
N VAL A 48 12.88 9.45 -27.35
CA VAL A 48 12.27 8.23 -27.91
C VAL A 48 12.33 8.23 -29.43
N LYS A 49 12.03 9.36 -30.10
CA LYS A 49 12.13 9.45 -31.55
C LYS A 49 13.56 9.20 -32.04
N ALA A 50 14.54 9.86 -31.44
CA ALA A 50 15.95 9.64 -31.79
C ALA A 50 16.40 8.20 -31.52
N LEU A 51 15.88 7.57 -30.48
CA LEU A 51 16.13 6.16 -30.18
C LEU A 51 15.48 5.24 -31.23
N MET A 52 14.24 5.51 -31.63
CA MET A 52 13.55 4.76 -32.70
C MET A 52 14.34 4.79 -34.00
N ASP A 53 14.82 5.97 -34.42
CA ASP A 53 15.63 6.12 -35.63
C ASP A 53 16.91 5.27 -35.55
N LYS A 54 17.55 5.20 -34.38
CA LYS A 54 18.73 4.37 -34.14
C LYS A 54 18.42 2.88 -34.13
N VAL A 55 17.33 2.46 -33.48
CA VAL A 55 16.90 1.06 -33.46
C VAL A 55 16.53 0.59 -34.87
N GLU A 56 15.90 1.44 -35.67
CA GLU A 56 15.60 1.15 -37.06
C GLU A 56 16.85 1.05 -37.94
N GLU A 57 17.82 1.94 -37.75
CA GLU A 57 19.12 1.87 -38.43
C GLU A 57 19.84 0.54 -38.14
N GLU A 58 19.96 0.16 -36.87
CA GLU A 58 20.60 -1.10 -36.48
C GLU A 58 19.78 -2.31 -36.94
N GLY A 59 18.45 -2.25 -36.82
CA GLY A 59 17.55 -3.32 -37.24
C GLY A 59 17.61 -3.59 -38.74
N ASN A 60 17.63 -2.55 -39.58
CA ASN A 60 17.76 -2.70 -41.03
C ASN A 60 19.13 -3.23 -41.47
N ALA A 61 20.16 -3.09 -40.64
CA ALA A 61 21.48 -3.68 -40.89
C ALA A 61 21.54 -5.19 -40.55
N LEU A 62 20.52 -5.73 -39.89
CA LEU A 62 20.40 -7.15 -39.57
C LEU A 62 19.63 -7.92 -40.66
N PRO A 63 19.85 -9.24 -40.80
CA PRO A 63 19.02 -10.06 -41.70
C PRO A 63 17.53 -9.99 -41.32
N GLU A 64 16.63 -10.10 -42.30
CA GLU A 64 15.18 -10.00 -42.07
C GLU A 64 14.62 -11.04 -41.07
N SER A 65 15.33 -12.15 -40.88
CA SER A 65 14.98 -13.16 -39.88
C SER A 65 15.27 -12.74 -38.44
N TYR A 66 15.99 -11.65 -38.22
CA TYR A 66 16.30 -11.12 -36.90
C TYR A 66 15.16 -10.27 -36.35
N ARG A 67 15.06 -10.33 -35.04
CA ARG A 67 14.22 -9.51 -34.16
C ARG A 67 15.16 -8.81 -33.20
N LEU A 68 14.95 -7.51 -33.02
CA LEU A 68 15.75 -6.70 -32.12
C LEU A 68 14.80 -5.96 -31.18
N ALA A 69 15.08 -5.95 -29.89
CA ALA A 69 14.43 -5.05 -28.96
C ALA A 69 15.48 -4.34 -28.11
N VAL A 70 15.21 -3.08 -27.82
CA VAL A 70 16.03 -2.24 -26.96
C VAL A 70 15.13 -1.76 -25.84
N MET A 71 15.49 -2.13 -24.61
CA MET A 71 14.89 -1.55 -23.42
C MET A 71 15.77 -0.40 -22.96
N VAL A 72 15.14 0.74 -22.69
CA VAL A 72 15.76 1.92 -22.10
C VAL A 72 15.10 2.19 -20.77
N THR A 73 15.90 2.38 -19.72
CA THR A 73 15.41 2.75 -18.38
C THR A 73 15.81 4.18 -18.09
N LEU A 74 14.81 5.05 -17.94
CA LEU A 74 15.05 6.43 -17.54
C LEU A 74 15.18 6.50 -16.03
N HIS A 75 16.35 6.88 -15.56
CA HIS A 75 16.61 7.02 -14.14
C HIS A 75 16.36 8.45 -13.66
N LYS A 76 16.11 8.59 -12.36
CA LYS A 76 16.00 9.90 -11.71
C LYS A 76 17.35 10.60 -11.60
N ASP A 77 18.33 9.91 -11.01
CA ASP A 77 19.60 10.49 -10.58
C ASP A 77 20.80 10.05 -11.45
N ALA A 78 20.55 9.32 -12.54
CA ALA A 78 21.56 8.82 -13.47
C ALA A 78 21.13 9.02 -14.92
N ASP A 79 22.09 8.87 -15.85
CA ASP A 79 21.78 8.80 -17.27
C ASP A 79 21.08 7.48 -17.60
N ALA A 80 20.28 7.46 -18.67
CA ALA A 80 19.51 6.28 -19.03
C ALA A 80 20.39 5.05 -19.31
N ASP A 81 19.94 3.88 -18.84
CA ASP A 81 20.57 2.60 -19.15
C ASP A 81 19.86 1.92 -20.33
N PHE A 82 20.59 1.07 -21.05
CA PHE A 82 20.12 0.40 -22.26
C PHE A 82 20.45 -1.09 -22.21
N GLU A 83 19.45 -1.92 -22.50
CA GLU A 83 19.59 -3.37 -22.67
C GLU A 83 19.15 -3.76 -24.08
N VAL A 84 19.92 -4.63 -24.74
CA VAL A 84 19.63 -5.12 -26.10
C VAL A 84 19.25 -6.59 -26.04
N TYR A 85 18.09 -6.90 -26.63
CA TYR A 85 17.54 -8.24 -26.78
C TYR A 85 17.49 -8.57 -28.27
N SER A 86 17.78 -9.81 -28.66
CA SER A 86 17.67 -10.23 -30.05
C SER A 86 17.28 -11.69 -30.23
N LYS A 87 16.61 -11.99 -31.36
CA LYS A 87 16.30 -13.35 -31.78
C LYS A 87 16.52 -13.49 -33.30
N PRO A 88 17.42 -14.38 -33.77
CA PRO A 88 18.42 -15.10 -32.98
C PRO A 88 19.32 -14.18 -32.14
N MET A 89 19.90 -14.72 -31.07
CA MET A 89 20.76 -13.94 -30.19
C MET A 89 22.00 -13.44 -30.94
N LEU A 90 22.22 -12.13 -30.91
CA LEU A 90 23.41 -11.49 -31.45
C LEU A 90 24.65 -11.84 -30.61
N ASP A 91 25.81 -11.86 -31.26
CA ASP A 91 27.09 -11.96 -30.56
C ASP A 91 27.38 -10.71 -29.73
N ALA A 92 28.22 -10.87 -28.70
CA ALA A 92 28.51 -9.83 -27.72
C ALA A 92 29.14 -8.57 -28.37
N ASP A 93 29.94 -8.72 -29.41
CA ASP A 93 30.58 -7.59 -30.09
C ASP A 93 29.56 -6.72 -30.82
N LYS A 94 28.59 -7.34 -31.50
CA LYS A 94 27.46 -6.63 -32.10
C LYS A 94 26.58 -5.95 -31.06
N VAL A 95 26.25 -6.64 -29.98
CA VAL A 95 25.47 -6.05 -28.87
C VAL A 95 26.19 -4.81 -28.31
N ASN A 96 27.49 -4.91 -28.04
CA ASN A 96 28.29 -3.79 -27.55
C ASN A 96 28.38 -2.63 -28.54
N ALA A 97 28.48 -2.91 -29.84
CA ALA A 97 28.48 -1.89 -30.89
C ALA A 97 27.15 -1.14 -30.96
N ILE A 98 26.02 -1.86 -30.88
CA ILE A 98 24.68 -1.28 -30.80
C ILE A 98 24.56 -0.42 -29.53
N LEU A 99 24.88 -0.97 -28.36
CA LEU A 99 24.82 -0.25 -27.08
C LEU A 99 25.64 1.05 -27.08
N LYS A 100 26.83 1.05 -27.70
CA LYS A 100 27.65 2.25 -27.82
C LYS A 100 26.95 3.37 -28.61
N LYS A 101 26.19 3.01 -29.66
CA LYS A 101 25.41 3.99 -30.45
C LYS A 101 24.18 4.45 -29.69
N LEU A 102 23.47 3.55 -29.02
CA LEU A 102 22.27 3.87 -28.24
C LEU A 102 22.59 4.81 -27.08
N ARG A 103 23.70 4.59 -26.37
CA ARG A 103 24.18 5.48 -25.28
C ARG A 103 24.51 6.91 -25.72
N ALA A 104 24.63 7.17 -27.02
CA ALA A 104 24.78 8.53 -27.54
C ALA A 104 23.43 9.27 -27.64
N VAL A 105 22.30 8.57 -27.53
CA VAL A 105 20.96 9.15 -27.55
C VAL A 105 20.65 9.78 -26.19
N LYS A 106 20.23 11.05 -26.20
CA LYS A 106 19.79 11.75 -24.99
C LYS A 106 18.31 11.47 -24.74
N MET A 107 18.00 10.78 -23.65
CA MET A 107 16.65 10.31 -23.33
C MET A 107 15.90 11.15 -22.29
N GLY A 108 16.55 12.17 -21.74
CA GLY A 108 16.07 12.86 -20.53
C GLY A 108 16.18 12.00 -19.28
N ARG A 109 15.54 12.46 -18.20
CA ARG A 109 15.51 11.77 -16.90
C ARG A 109 14.09 11.61 -16.41
N ALA A 110 13.86 10.56 -15.63
CA ALA A 110 12.66 10.48 -14.83
C ALA A 110 12.72 11.50 -13.68
N LYS A 111 11.57 11.94 -13.17
CA LYS A 111 11.49 12.93 -12.09
C LYS A 111 11.55 12.29 -10.71
N PHE A 112 10.96 11.10 -10.56
CA PHE A 112 10.76 10.45 -9.27
C PHE A 112 11.27 9.01 -9.24
N ILE A 113 10.80 8.16 -10.15
CA ILE A 113 11.15 6.73 -10.16
C ILE A 113 11.54 6.27 -11.56
N ASP A 114 12.25 5.14 -11.64
CA ASP A 114 12.67 4.56 -12.91
C ASP A 114 11.49 4.32 -13.86
N PHE A 115 11.68 4.66 -15.13
CA PHE A 115 10.64 4.55 -16.16
C PHE A 115 11.15 3.76 -17.37
N PRO A 116 10.91 2.43 -17.42
CA PRO A 116 11.40 1.58 -18.49
C PRO A 116 10.47 1.59 -19.72
N VAL A 117 11.08 1.71 -20.90
CA VAL A 117 10.42 1.72 -22.21
C VAL A 117 11.15 0.77 -23.14
N ALA A 118 10.42 0.01 -23.94
CA ALA A 118 10.99 -0.87 -24.96
C ALA A 118 10.66 -0.38 -26.37
N ILE A 119 11.64 -0.50 -27.27
CA ILE A 119 11.54 -0.25 -28.70
C ILE A 119 11.98 -1.50 -29.44
N GLY A 120 11.10 -2.06 -30.25
CA GLY A 120 11.33 -3.28 -31.00
C GLY A 120 11.36 -3.05 -32.50
N PHE A 121 12.17 -3.84 -33.20
CA PHE A 121 12.27 -3.91 -34.65
C PHE A 121 11.97 -5.34 -35.12
N ASN A 122 10.98 -5.47 -36.00
CA ASN A 122 10.36 -6.69 -36.51
C ASN A 122 9.70 -7.61 -35.45
N VAL A 123 9.56 -7.17 -34.20
CA VAL A 123 9.17 -8.03 -33.04
C VAL A 123 7.69 -8.43 -32.95
N GLY A 124 6.86 -8.01 -33.91
CA GLY A 124 5.40 -8.16 -33.83
C GLY A 124 4.76 -7.24 -32.78
N LYS A 125 3.44 -7.37 -32.57
CA LYS A 125 2.74 -6.61 -31.53
C LYS A 125 3.17 -7.10 -30.16
N ASN A 126 3.23 -6.19 -29.19
CA ASN A 126 3.54 -6.50 -27.78
C ASN A 126 4.81 -7.33 -27.56
N PHE A 127 5.78 -7.28 -28.47
CA PHE A 127 7.04 -8.01 -28.36
C PHE A 127 6.89 -9.55 -28.30
N GLU A 128 5.79 -10.13 -28.80
CA GLU A 128 5.50 -11.58 -28.72
C GLU A 128 6.61 -12.48 -29.29
N GLU A 129 7.42 -11.97 -30.23
CA GLU A 129 8.47 -12.74 -30.89
C GLU A 129 9.81 -12.72 -30.14
N ILE A 130 9.94 -11.90 -29.09
CA ILE A 130 11.18 -11.71 -28.33
C ILE A 130 10.93 -11.63 -26.82
N GLU A 131 11.70 -12.39 -26.05
CA GLU A 131 11.60 -12.36 -24.60
C GLU A 131 12.41 -11.18 -24.05
N ILE A 132 11.73 -10.20 -23.46
CA ILE A 132 12.34 -9.08 -22.75
C ILE A 132 12.22 -9.36 -21.25
N ALA A 133 13.33 -9.26 -20.53
CA ALA A 133 13.31 -9.44 -19.09
C ALA A 133 12.69 -8.20 -18.41
N SER A 134 11.44 -8.32 -17.97
CA SER A 134 10.70 -7.29 -17.24
C SER A 134 11.50 -6.80 -16.01
N PRO A 135 11.83 -5.50 -15.91
CA PRO A 135 12.49 -4.94 -14.72
C PRO A 135 11.67 -5.17 -13.46
N TYR A 136 10.34 -5.08 -13.57
CA TYR A 136 9.42 -5.35 -12.47
C TYR A 136 9.55 -6.79 -11.98
N ASP A 137 9.57 -7.77 -12.89
CA ASP A 137 9.64 -9.19 -12.52
C ASP A 137 10.98 -9.52 -11.84
N LYS A 138 12.08 -8.89 -12.28
CA LYS A 138 13.39 -9.00 -11.62
C LYS A 138 13.31 -8.48 -10.17
N ILE A 139 12.68 -7.33 -9.95
CA ILE A 139 12.51 -6.73 -8.62
C ILE A 139 11.62 -7.60 -7.74
N VAL A 140 10.49 -8.08 -8.26
CA VAL A 140 9.57 -8.97 -7.52
C VAL A 140 10.27 -10.26 -7.14
N LYS A 141 10.99 -10.91 -8.06
CA LYS A 141 11.74 -12.14 -7.77
C LYS A 141 12.81 -11.92 -6.70
N ALA A 142 13.59 -10.85 -6.83
CA ALA A 142 14.60 -10.51 -5.82
C ALA A 142 13.96 -10.23 -4.45
N TYR A 143 12.77 -9.63 -4.44
CA TYR A 143 11.99 -9.43 -3.22
C TYR A 143 11.49 -10.76 -2.66
N GLU A 144 10.95 -11.68 -3.45
CA GLU A 144 10.48 -13.00 -3.01
C GLU A 144 11.61 -13.82 -2.35
N GLU A 145 12.79 -13.81 -2.95
CA GLU A 145 13.99 -14.52 -2.50
C GLU A 145 14.65 -13.89 -1.26
N ALA A 146 14.31 -12.64 -0.92
CA ALA A 146 14.90 -11.92 0.21
C ALA A 146 14.48 -12.52 1.57
N ASP A 147 15.38 -12.42 2.55
CA ASP A 147 15.05 -12.74 3.94
C ASP A 147 14.16 -11.67 4.58
N LEU A 148 13.68 -11.95 5.80
CA LEU A 148 12.74 -11.07 6.49
C LEU A 148 13.31 -9.66 6.71
N ALA A 149 14.55 -9.54 7.19
CA ALA A 149 15.22 -8.25 7.39
C ALA A 149 15.33 -7.45 6.09
N GLN A 150 15.72 -8.11 5.00
CA GLN A 150 15.85 -7.47 3.71
C GLN A 150 14.48 -7.06 3.14
N LYS A 151 13.42 -7.86 3.33
CA LYS A 151 12.05 -7.44 2.94
C LYS A 151 11.57 -6.22 3.72
N VAL A 152 11.89 -6.11 5.01
CA VAL A 152 11.60 -4.90 5.79
C VAL A 152 12.28 -3.68 5.16
N LEU A 153 13.57 -3.79 4.83
CA LEU A 153 14.31 -2.70 4.20
C LEU A 153 13.73 -2.32 2.83
N LEU A 154 13.49 -3.32 1.97
CA LEU A 154 12.98 -3.12 0.61
C LEU A 154 11.59 -2.47 0.62
N ASN A 155 10.69 -2.87 1.52
CA ASN A 155 9.35 -2.25 1.61
C ASN A 155 9.42 -0.79 2.07
N LYS A 156 10.30 -0.47 3.02
CA LYS A 156 10.49 0.91 3.47
C LYS A 156 11.06 1.79 2.37
N GLN A 157 12.11 1.31 1.69
CA GLN A 157 12.76 2.02 0.59
C GLN A 157 11.79 2.23 -0.56
N TRP A 158 11.14 1.16 -1.02
CA TRP A 158 10.16 1.22 -2.09
C TRP A 158 9.05 2.23 -1.76
N ALA A 159 8.46 2.17 -0.57
CA ALA A 159 7.41 3.10 -0.19
C ALA A 159 7.89 4.57 -0.17
N ALA A 160 9.10 4.83 0.38
CA ALA A 160 9.68 6.18 0.41
C ALA A 160 10.04 6.71 -0.98
N GLU A 161 10.45 5.85 -1.91
CA GLU A 161 10.79 6.20 -3.30
C GLU A 161 9.55 6.48 -4.15
N HIS A 162 8.44 5.79 -3.89
CA HIS A 162 7.22 5.89 -4.70
C HIS A 162 6.23 6.95 -4.18
N LEU A 163 6.27 7.28 -2.88
CA LEU A 163 5.41 8.31 -2.30
C LEU A 163 5.47 9.68 -3.03
N PRO A 164 6.65 10.20 -3.46
CA PRO A 164 6.75 11.43 -4.22
C PRO A 164 5.89 11.46 -5.50
N VAL A 165 5.64 10.30 -6.13
CA VAL A 165 4.79 10.21 -7.33
C VAL A 165 3.34 10.57 -6.98
N LEU A 166 2.79 9.98 -5.91
CA LEU A 166 1.43 10.28 -5.47
C LEU A 166 1.31 11.73 -4.97
N ILE A 167 2.30 12.20 -4.22
CA ILE A 167 2.38 13.59 -3.76
C ILE A 167 2.39 14.58 -4.95
N ALA A 168 3.07 14.23 -6.05
CA ALA A 168 3.10 15.07 -7.25
C ALA A 168 1.72 15.15 -7.92
N PHE A 169 0.96 14.05 -7.97
CA PHE A 169 -0.43 14.07 -8.42
C PHE A 169 -1.31 14.93 -7.51
N GLU A 170 -1.22 14.73 -6.20
CA GLU A 170 -1.98 15.47 -5.20
C GLU A 170 -1.72 16.98 -5.27
N SER A 171 -0.46 17.39 -5.35
CA SER A 171 -0.06 18.81 -5.40
C SER A 171 -0.39 19.50 -6.74
N SER A 172 -0.62 18.72 -7.80
CA SER A 172 -0.90 19.22 -9.16
C SER A 172 -2.39 19.29 -9.51
N VAL A 173 -3.28 18.93 -8.58
CA VAL A 173 -4.73 19.03 -8.82
C VAL A 173 -5.20 20.47 -8.99
N GLU A 174 -6.40 20.62 -9.56
CA GLU A 174 -7.07 21.92 -9.72
C GLU A 174 -7.39 22.56 -8.37
N ASP A 175 -7.37 23.90 -8.30
CA ASP A 175 -7.56 24.66 -7.05
C ASP A 175 -8.90 24.41 -6.34
N LYS A 176 -9.90 23.85 -7.06
CA LYS A 176 -11.18 23.45 -6.47
C LYS A 176 -11.05 22.27 -5.49
N PHE A 177 -10.01 21.45 -5.63
CA PHE A 177 -9.68 20.34 -4.73
C PHE A 177 -8.61 20.77 -3.72
N LYS A 178 -8.94 21.80 -2.93
CA LYS A 178 -7.97 22.48 -2.07
C LYS A 178 -7.39 21.58 -0.99
N GLY A 179 -8.18 20.70 -0.37
CA GLY A 179 -7.68 19.76 0.63
C GLY A 179 -6.62 18.83 0.06
N VAL A 180 -6.88 18.26 -1.13
CA VAL A 180 -5.94 17.38 -1.85
C VAL A 180 -4.64 18.11 -2.18
N LYS A 181 -4.77 19.32 -2.75
CA LYS A 181 -3.62 20.15 -3.13
C LYS A 181 -2.77 20.54 -1.93
N ASP A 182 -3.40 21.05 -0.87
CA ASP A 182 -2.71 21.49 0.34
C ASP A 182 -2.02 20.31 1.03
N PHE A 183 -2.67 19.14 1.07
CA PHE A 183 -2.09 17.92 1.63
C PHE A 183 -0.83 17.50 0.84
N GLY A 184 -0.91 17.40 -0.49
CA GLY A 184 0.26 17.10 -1.32
C GLY A 184 1.40 18.12 -1.14
N ILE A 185 1.09 19.42 -1.09
CA ILE A 185 2.08 20.48 -0.83
C ILE A 185 2.72 20.32 0.56
N GLU A 186 1.95 19.95 1.58
CA GLU A 186 2.47 19.67 2.91
C GLU A 186 3.45 18.49 2.90
N LEU A 187 3.06 17.37 2.28
CA LEU A 187 3.89 16.17 2.21
C LEU A 187 5.15 16.34 1.35
N SER A 188 5.09 17.15 0.28
CA SER A 188 6.23 17.41 -0.62
C SER A 188 7.47 18.02 0.07
N LYS A 189 7.30 18.54 1.28
CA LYS A 189 8.38 19.16 2.08
C LYS A 189 9.08 18.15 2.99
N LEU A 190 8.62 16.90 3.01
CA LEU A 190 9.08 15.87 3.93
C LEU A 190 9.99 14.87 3.23
N ASP A 191 10.81 14.20 4.04
CA ASP A 191 11.69 13.11 3.61
C ASP A 191 11.27 11.84 4.33
N PHE A 192 10.57 10.96 3.60
CA PHE A 192 10.01 9.73 4.14
C PHE A 192 11.03 8.60 4.31
N SER A 193 12.28 8.80 3.89
CA SER A 193 13.40 7.93 4.30
C SER A 193 13.77 8.14 5.77
N LYS A 194 13.35 9.27 6.37
CA LYS A 194 13.56 9.61 7.78
C LYS A 194 12.30 9.32 8.60
N LYS A 195 12.48 9.30 9.92
CA LYS A 195 11.38 9.10 10.87
C LYS A 195 10.36 10.22 10.75
N GLN A 196 9.10 9.86 10.50
CA GLN A 196 7.96 10.76 10.43
C GLN A 196 6.92 10.40 11.51
N ASN A 197 6.06 11.35 11.87
CA ASN A 197 4.90 11.10 12.73
C ASN A 197 3.65 10.97 11.86
N ILE A 198 3.36 9.74 11.41
CA ILE A 198 2.28 9.50 10.44
C ILE A 198 0.93 9.92 11.01
N LYS A 199 0.64 9.58 12.28
CA LYS A 199 -0.58 9.99 12.96
C LYS A 199 -0.83 11.51 12.94
N SER A 200 0.23 12.31 13.09
CA SER A 200 0.11 13.77 12.99
C SER A 200 -0.13 14.25 11.56
N LEU A 201 0.45 13.56 10.57
CA LEU A 201 0.32 13.92 9.17
C LEU A 201 -1.01 13.47 8.56
N THR A 202 -1.66 12.44 9.12
CA THR A 202 -2.93 11.90 8.62
C THR A 202 -4.06 12.10 9.62
N ASP A 203 -4.05 11.35 10.72
CA ASP A 203 -5.23 11.14 11.56
C ASP A 203 -5.67 12.43 12.24
N ASN A 204 -4.69 13.24 12.66
CA ASN A 204 -4.90 14.55 13.27
C ASN A 204 -4.75 15.71 12.28
N ASN A 205 -4.69 15.43 10.97
CA ASN A 205 -4.50 16.45 9.94
C ASN A 205 -5.84 16.79 9.25
N HIS A 206 -6.23 18.06 9.33
CA HIS A 206 -7.42 18.57 8.64
C HIS A 206 -7.33 18.39 7.12
N ASN A 207 -6.16 18.65 6.52
CA ASN A 207 -5.97 18.57 5.07
C ASN A 207 -6.12 17.13 4.57
N TYR A 208 -5.61 16.12 5.31
CA TYR A 208 -5.80 14.71 4.98
C TYR A 208 -7.28 14.33 4.89
N TRP A 209 -8.07 14.69 5.91
CA TRP A 209 -9.49 14.34 5.94
C TRP A 209 -10.31 15.13 4.92
N ARG A 210 -9.98 16.42 4.73
CA ARG A 210 -10.58 17.20 3.66
C ARG A 210 -10.27 16.60 2.29
N ALA A 211 -9.02 16.22 2.05
CA ALA A 211 -8.59 15.58 0.81
C ALA A 211 -9.37 14.27 0.58
N THR A 212 -9.49 13.43 1.60
CA THR A 212 -10.30 12.20 1.57
C THR A 212 -11.74 12.47 1.12
N MET A 213 -12.36 13.56 1.60
CA MET A 213 -13.73 13.93 1.24
C MET A 213 -13.88 14.57 -0.15
N GLU A 214 -12.82 15.19 -0.66
CA GLU A 214 -12.82 15.82 -1.99
C GLU A 214 -12.62 14.80 -3.13
N MET A 215 -12.24 13.56 -2.81
CA MET A 215 -12.07 12.50 -3.80
C MET A 215 -13.37 12.00 -4.39
N SER A 216 -13.38 11.79 -5.71
CA SER A 216 -14.43 11.03 -6.36
C SER A 216 -14.38 9.58 -5.91
N SER A 217 -15.55 8.92 -5.85
CA SER A 217 -15.64 7.46 -5.69
C SER A 217 -14.67 6.78 -6.66
N GLY A 218 -13.96 5.74 -6.20
CA GLY A 218 -12.99 5.03 -7.01
C GLY A 218 -11.56 5.55 -6.94
N ASN A 219 -11.39 6.85 -6.65
CA ASN A 219 -10.08 7.47 -6.53
C ASN A 219 -9.56 7.35 -5.09
N LEU A 220 -8.63 6.42 -4.89
CA LEU A 220 -8.07 6.08 -3.58
C LEU A 220 -6.69 6.70 -3.34
N ILE A 221 -6.31 7.76 -4.05
CA ILE A 221 -4.96 8.32 -3.93
C ILE A 221 -4.61 8.71 -2.48
N ILE A 222 -5.51 9.39 -1.77
CA ILE A 222 -5.28 9.83 -0.39
C ILE A 222 -5.06 8.67 0.60
N PRO A 223 -5.95 7.66 0.68
CA PRO A 223 -5.70 6.53 1.58
C PRO A 223 -4.53 5.64 1.13
N VAL A 224 -4.22 5.54 -0.16
CA VAL A 224 -3.03 4.83 -0.64
C VAL A 224 -1.74 5.58 -0.26
N THR A 225 -1.73 6.91 -0.32
CA THR A 225 -0.64 7.75 0.19
C THR A 225 -0.42 7.48 1.68
N LYS A 226 -1.48 7.37 2.50
CA LYS A 226 -1.35 6.96 3.91
C LYS A 226 -0.71 5.59 4.07
N ILE A 227 -1.07 4.60 3.25
CA ILE A 227 -0.45 3.27 3.32
C ILE A 227 1.05 3.34 3.04
N LEU A 228 1.46 4.05 1.98
CA LEU A 228 2.88 4.22 1.66
C LEU A 228 3.63 4.98 2.77
N MET A 229 2.99 5.97 3.41
CA MET A 229 3.54 6.63 4.58
C MET A 229 3.78 5.66 5.74
N LEU A 230 2.81 4.82 6.09
CA LEU A 230 2.96 3.77 7.11
C LEU A 230 4.08 2.78 6.75
N MET A 231 4.11 2.31 5.50
CA MET A 231 5.14 1.40 5.01
C MET A 231 6.55 2.02 5.08
N SER A 232 6.72 3.29 4.72
CA SER A 232 8.02 3.97 4.81
C SER A 232 8.58 3.96 6.25
N GLN A 233 7.71 3.94 7.25
CA GLN A 233 8.06 3.91 8.67
C GLN A 233 8.16 2.49 9.24
N GLY A 234 7.87 1.46 8.44
CA GLY A 234 7.86 0.06 8.87
C GLY A 234 6.63 -0.31 9.71
N GLU A 235 5.51 0.38 9.55
CA GLU A 235 4.24 0.08 10.24
C GLU A 235 3.38 -0.88 9.38
N PHE A 236 3.95 -2.03 9.01
CA PHE A 236 3.35 -2.91 7.99
C PHE A 236 2.06 -3.59 8.45
N ASP A 237 1.97 -4.01 9.71
CA ASP A 237 0.77 -4.66 10.23
C ASP A 237 -0.46 -3.75 10.09
N TYR A 238 -0.29 -2.45 10.35
CA TYR A 238 -1.39 -1.48 10.23
C TYR A 238 -1.62 -1.04 8.78
N ALA A 239 -0.56 -0.81 8.01
CA ALA A 239 -0.63 -0.57 6.57
C ALA A 239 -1.45 -1.65 5.85
N TYR A 240 -1.22 -2.91 6.20
CA TYR A 240 -1.88 -4.04 5.56
C TYR A 240 -3.39 -4.05 5.82
N LYS A 241 -3.86 -3.60 6.99
CA LYS A 241 -5.31 -3.50 7.27
C LYS A 241 -6.06 -2.58 6.33
N PHE A 242 -5.44 -1.49 5.89
CA PHE A 242 -6.03 -0.66 4.83
C PHE A 242 -5.91 -1.36 3.47
N ALA A 243 -4.74 -1.92 3.16
CA ALA A 243 -4.49 -2.57 1.87
C ALA A 243 -5.44 -3.75 1.58
N GLU A 244 -5.87 -4.50 2.60
CA GLU A 244 -6.82 -5.62 2.48
C GLU A 244 -8.23 -5.17 2.04
N ILE A 245 -8.67 -3.97 2.46
CA ILE A 245 -10.06 -3.52 2.29
C ILE A 245 -10.22 -2.57 1.10
N LEU A 246 -9.28 -1.65 0.90
CA LEU A 246 -9.36 -0.62 -0.15
C LEU A 246 -9.57 -1.15 -1.59
N PRO A 247 -9.06 -2.33 -2.01
CA PRO A 247 -9.26 -2.83 -3.37
C PRO A 247 -10.73 -3.02 -3.75
N MET A 248 -11.63 -3.20 -2.78
CA MET A 248 -13.07 -3.31 -3.03
C MET A 248 -13.69 -2.00 -3.56
N PHE A 249 -13.01 -0.87 -3.34
CA PHE A 249 -13.47 0.47 -3.69
C PHE A 249 -12.68 1.10 -4.84
N SER A 250 -11.66 0.42 -5.36
CA SER A 250 -10.73 1.00 -6.34
C SER A 250 -11.26 0.95 -7.77
N GLU A 251 -11.04 2.03 -8.53
CA GLU A 251 -11.23 2.01 -9.99
C GLU A 251 -10.03 1.40 -10.70
N ASN A 252 -10.27 0.42 -11.60
CA ASN A 252 -9.22 -0.39 -12.22
C ASN A 252 -8.13 0.41 -12.98
N THR A 253 -8.42 1.63 -13.40
CA THR A 253 -7.52 2.45 -14.24
C THR A 253 -6.82 3.58 -13.49
N ALA A 254 -7.11 3.79 -12.19
CA ALA A 254 -6.48 4.85 -11.41
C ALA A 254 -5.05 4.46 -10.99
N THR A 255 -4.10 5.41 -11.00
CA THR A 255 -2.72 5.20 -10.54
C THR A 255 -2.66 4.60 -9.13
N ALA A 256 -3.48 5.11 -8.22
CA ALA A 256 -3.56 4.60 -6.85
C ALA A 256 -3.90 3.10 -6.80
N THR A 257 -4.65 2.57 -7.77
CA THR A 257 -5.02 1.16 -7.87
C THR A 257 -3.84 0.29 -8.27
N VAL A 258 -2.95 0.78 -9.14
CA VAL A 258 -1.70 0.06 -9.50
C VAL A 258 -0.82 -0.08 -8.26
N TYR A 259 -0.60 1.03 -7.55
CA TYR A 259 0.14 1.03 -6.28
C TYR A 259 -0.50 0.12 -5.24
N LEU A 260 -1.82 0.18 -5.06
CA LEU A 260 -2.53 -0.65 -4.11
C LEU A 260 -2.41 -2.15 -4.41
N ARG A 261 -2.33 -2.54 -5.69
CA ARG A 261 -2.07 -3.93 -6.09
C ARG A 261 -0.66 -4.37 -5.70
N GLU A 262 0.33 -3.54 -6.01
CA GLU A 262 1.73 -3.84 -5.66
C GLU A 262 1.93 -3.89 -4.13
N ILE A 263 1.34 -2.94 -3.39
CA ILE A 263 1.31 -2.94 -1.91
C ILE A 263 0.75 -4.27 -1.39
N ASN A 264 -0.40 -4.72 -1.90
CA ASN A 264 -1.01 -5.97 -1.48
C ASN A 264 -0.12 -7.19 -1.76
N GLN A 265 0.51 -7.23 -2.94
CA GLN A 265 1.44 -8.30 -3.29
C GLN A 265 2.65 -8.30 -2.34
N ARG A 266 3.29 -7.14 -2.15
CA ARG A 266 4.47 -6.99 -1.29
C ARG A 266 4.20 -7.35 0.16
N LEU A 267 3.13 -6.79 0.72
CA LEU A 267 2.74 -7.04 2.11
C LEU A 267 2.23 -8.46 2.31
N GLY A 268 1.55 -9.07 1.32
CA GLY A 268 1.15 -10.47 1.36
C GLY A 268 2.36 -11.42 1.39
N ILE A 269 3.34 -11.24 0.49
CA ILE A 269 4.58 -12.04 0.49
C ILE A 269 5.37 -11.86 1.80
N PHE A 270 5.42 -10.63 2.33
CA PHE A 270 6.06 -10.35 3.61
C PHE A 270 5.36 -11.07 4.76
N ASP A 271 4.03 -10.94 4.82
CA ASP A 271 3.21 -11.55 5.87
C ASP A 271 3.36 -13.08 5.83
N ASP A 272 3.24 -13.72 4.67
CA ASP A 272 3.43 -15.16 4.51
C ASP A 272 4.77 -15.66 5.10
N GLN A 273 5.88 -14.95 4.84
CA GLN A 273 7.17 -15.30 5.44
C GLN A 273 7.17 -15.04 6.95
N LEU A 274 6.63 -13.90 7.41
CA LEU A 274 6.54 -13.59 8.83
C LEU A 274 5.75 -14.66 9.60
N GLN A 275 4.61 -15.12 9.06
CA GLN A 275 3.82 -16.20 9.64
C GLN A 275 4.62 -17.50 9.74
N GLN A 276 5.39 -17.85 8.70
CA GLN A 276 6.24 -19.04 8.71
C GLN A 276 7.34 -18.96 9.77
N GLU A 277 8.00 -17.82 9.92
CA GLU A 277 9.03 -17.61 10.94
C GLU A 277 8.45 -17.65 12.37
N ILE A 278 7.29 -17.01 12.59
CA ILE A 278 6.56 -17.09 13.87
C ILE A 278 6.17 -18.54 14.17
N GLY A 279 5.70 -19.29 13.17
CA GLY A 279 5.32 -20.70 13.30
C GLY A 279 6.43 -21.59 13.86
N LYS A 280 7.71 -21.28 13.57
CA LYS A 280 8.85 -22.00 14.17
C LYS A 280 8.91 -21.84 15.69
N GLY A 281 8.62 -20.64 16.18
CA GLY A 281 8.52 -20.35 17.62
C GLY A 281 7.32 -21.06 18.26
N ILE A 282 6.17 -21.09 17.58
CA ILE A 282 4.96 -21.76 18.07
C ILE A 282 5.22 -23.25 18.29
N VAL A 283 5.88 -23.91 17.34
CA VAL A 283 6.26 -25.34 17.46
C VAL A 283 7.18 -25.59 18.68
N LEU A 284 8.05 -24.66 19.02
CA LEU A 284 8.91 -24.76 20.22
C LEU A 284 8.10 -24.51 21.50
N HIS A 285 7.21 -23.51 21.49
CA HIS A 285 6.28 -23.23 22.57
C HIS A 285 5.45 -24.47 22.91
N ASP A 286 4.85 -25.11 21.91
CA ASP A 286 3.97 -26.28 22.07
C ASP A 286 4.70 -27.48 22.67
N LYS A 287 6.02 -27.59 22.44
CA LYS A 287 6.90 -28.59 23.07
C LYS A 287 7.30 -28.23 24.52
N GLY A 288 6.92 -27.05 24.99
CA GLY A 288 7.31 -26.51 26.30
C GLY A 288 8.73 -25.95 26.34
N ASN A 289 9.38 -25.75 25.19
CA ASN A 289 10.71 -25.16 25.04
C ASN A 289 10.60 -23.63 24.96
N TYR A 290 10.11 -23.01 26.02
CA TYR A 290 9.74 -21.60 26.00
C TYR A 290 10.93 -20.65 25.77
N ASP A 291 12.13 -20.97 26.26
CA ASP A 291 13.31 -20.14 26.05
C ASP A 291 13.72 -20.08 24.58
N ASP A 292 13.71 -21.23 23.90
CA ASP A 292 14.02 -21.32 22.47
C ASP A 292 12.94 -20.61 21.65
N ALA A 293 11.66 -20.77 22.01
CA ALA A 293 10.55 -20.04 21.36
C ALA A 293 10.72 -18.52 21.48
N ILE A 294 10.98 -18.03 22.70
CA ILE A 294 11.22 -16.60 22.97
C ILE A 294 12.46 -16.09 22.19
N ALA A 295 13.50 -16.91 22.05
CA ALA A 295 14.68 -16.55 21.27
C ALA A 295 14.34 -16.37 19.78
N VAL A 296 13.52 -17.26 19.20
CA VAL A 296 13.01 -17.12 17.82
C VAL A 296 12.23 -15.81 17.67
N TYR A 297 11.26 -15.55 18.55
CA TYR A 297 10.44 -14.35 18.46
C TYR A 297 11.25 -13.06 18.64
N LYS A 298 12.25 -13.05 19.53
CA LYS A 298 13.16 -11.90 19.68
C LYS A 298 14.04 -11.69 18.45
N ALA A 299 14.46 -12.76 17.78
CA ALA A 299 15.20 -12.65 16.52
C ALA A 299 14.33 -12.02 15.42
N ILE A 300 13.04 -12.37 15.35
CA ILE A 300 12.07 -11.74 14.45
C ILE A 300 11.92 -10.24 14.80
N LEU A 301 11.67 -9.90 16.07
CA LEU A 301 11.49 -8.50 16.51
C LEU A 301 12.75 -7.64 16.33
N SER A 302 13.94 -8.24 16.28
CA SER A 302 15.17 -7.51 15.96
C SER A 302 15.22 -7.03 14.50
N GLN A 303 14.53 -7.74 13.60
CA GLN A 303 14.44 -7.43 12.17
C GLN A 303 13.20 -6.59 11.86
N TYR A 304 12.06 -6.98 12.44
CA TYR A 304 10.77 -6.31 12.30
C TYR A 304 10.15 -6.01 13.68
N PRO A 305 10.47 -4.85 14.26
CA PRO A 305 10.03 -4.52 15.63
C PRO A 305 8.54 -4.22 15.75
N ASN A 306 7.81 -4.05 14.65
CA ASN A 306 6.37 -3.68 14.65
C ASN A 306 5.44 -4.87 14.35
N SER A 307 5.86 -6.11 14.61
CA SER A 307 4.96 -7.27 14.52
C SER A 307 4.13 -7.41 15.78
N ALA A 308 2.83 -7.11 15.70
CA ALA A 308 1.90 -7.27 16.81
C ALA A 308 1.81 -8.74 17.25
N TRP A 309 1.78 -9.67 16.28
CA TRP A 309 1.74 -11.10 16.56
C TRP A 309 3.02 -11.58 17.26
N THR A 310 4.20 -11.21 16.78
CA THR A 310 5.44 -11.64 17.42
C THR A 310 5.56 -11.08 18.85
N MET A 311 5.15 -9.84 19.10
CA MET A 311 5.10 -9.27 20.45
C MET A 311 4.16 -10.05 21.37
N TYR A 312 2.98 -10.43 20.86
CA TYR A 312 2.03 -11.26 21.59
C TYR A 312 2.64 -12.63 21.93
N GLU A 313 3.32 -13.27 20.99
CA GLU A 313 3.95 -14.58 21.19
C GLU A 313 5.10 -14.56 22.20
N VAL A 314 5.88 -13.48 22.26
CA VAL A 314 6.88 -13.25 23.32
C VAL A 314 6.22 -13.21 24.69
N TYR A 315 5.15 -12.40 24.82
CA TYR A 315 4.39 -12.32 26.06
C TYR A 315 3.80 -13.68 26.44
N PHE A 316 3.13 -14.34 25.50
CA PHE A 316 2.43 -15.60 25.71
C PHE A 316 3.37 -16.71 26.19
N SER A 317 4.52 -16.85 25.53
CA SER A 317 5.56 -17.82 25.90
C SER A 317 6.24 -17.48 27.22
N GLY A 318 6.52 -16.19 27.47
CA GLY A 318 7.08 -15.73 28.73
C GLY A 318 6.16 -16.00 29.92
N ASN A 319 4.86 -15.75 29.74
CA ASN A 319 3.84 -16.02 30.74
C ASN A 319 3.70 -17.52 31.02
N ALA A 320 3.61 -18.36 29.97
CA ALA A 320 3.54 -19.80 30.11
C ALA A 320 4.75 -20.38 30.86
N LYS A 321 5.96 -19.89 30.55
CA LYS A 321 7.18 -20.22 31.29
C LYS A 321 7.07 -19.83 32.77
N GLY A 322 6.69 -18.58 33.04
CA GLY A 322 6.55 -18.05 34.40
C GLY A 322 5.56 -18.86 35.25
N VAL A 323 4.43 -19.26 34.66
CA VAL A 323 3.43 -20.12 35.30
C VAL A 323 4.01 -21.52 35.58
N LYS A 324 4.66 -22.15 34.59
CA LYS A 324 5.29 -23.48 34.75
C LYS A 324 6.36 -23.49 35.85
N GLU A 325 7.10 -22.40 36.00
CA GLU A 325 8.14 -22.22 37.02
C GLU A 325 7.59 -21.74 38.38
N GLY A 326 6.29 -21.50 38.50
CA GLY A 326 5.67 -20.97 39.73
C GLY A 326 6.05 -19.52 40.06
N LYS A 327 6.63 -18.78 39.10
CA LYS A 327 7.05 -17.38 39.26
C LYS A 327 5.91 -16.39 39.00
N VAL A 328 4.94 -16.79 38.18
CA VAL A 328 3.79 -15.99 37.80
C VAL A 328 2.53 -16.78 38.15
N LYS A 329 1.57 -16.13 38.81
CA LYS A 329 0.26 -16.74 39.08
C LYS A 329 -0.60 -16.66 37.81
N LEU A 330 -1.51 -17.61 37.63
CA LEU A 330 -2.44 -17.60 36.47
C LEU A 330 -3.29 -16.32 36.40
N GLU A 331 -3.50 -15.65 37.52
CA GLU A 331 -4.26 -14.40 37.62
C GLU A 331 -3.40 -13.14 37.47
N ASP A 332 -2.06 -13.26 37.46
CA ASP A 332 -1.17 -12.11 37.31
C ASP A 332 -1.16 -11.64 35.85
N ARG A 333 -1.41 -10.35 35.65
CA ARG A 333 -1.46 -9.71 34.34
C ARG A 333 -0.55 -8.49 34.20
N ALA A 334 0.35 -8.25 35.14
CA ALA A 334 1.21 -7.07 35.07
C ALA A 334 1.99 -7.01 33.74
N GLU A 335 2.52 -8.15 33.31
CA GLU A 335 3.25 -8.26 32.04
C GLU A 335 2.34 -8.09 30.82
N TRP A 336 1.09 -8.56 30.89
CA TRP A 336 0.12 -8.36 29.82
C TRP A 336 -0.24 -6.88 29.67
N ASP A 337 -0.55 -6.20 30.77
CA ASP A 337 -0.95 -4.80 30.74
C ASP A 337 0.15 -3.89 30.18
N LYS A 338 1.41 -4.32 30.30
CA LYS A 338 2.56 -3.71 29.64
C LYS A 338 2.68 -4.11 28.16
N ALA A 339 2.59 -5.40 27.84
CA ALA A 339 2.75 -5.92 26.48
C ALA A 339 1.70 -5.36 25.50
N LYS A 340 0.44 -5.27 25.95
CA LYS A 340 -0.68 -4.83 25.11
C LYS A 340 -0.52 -3.44 24.53
N ILE A 341 0.22 -2.55 25.22
CA ILE A 341 0.47 -1.18 24.75
C ILE A 341 1.28 -1.23 23.45
N ALA A 342 2.35 -2.02 23.42
CA ALA A 342 3.20 -2.15 22.23
C ALA A 342 2.48 -2.93 21.11
N ILE A 343 1.76 -4.00 21.46
CA ILE A 343 1.00 -4.82 20.50
C ILE A 343 -0.05 -3.96 19.78
N TYR A 344 -0.85 -3.19 20.52
CA TYR A 344 -1.86 -2.32 19.91
C TYR A 344 -1.28 -1.07 19.26
N ALA A 345 -0.06 -0.65 19.60
CA ALA A 345 0.64 0.39 18.85
C ALA A 345 1.09 -0.12 17.47
N ALA A 346 1.51 -1.38 17.37
CA ALA A 346 1.88 -2.03 16.12
C ALA A 346 0.66 -2.34 15.24
N ASN A 347 -0.42 -2.87 15.84
CA ASN A 347 -1.67 -3.14 15.15
C ASN A 347 -2.86 -2.88 16.09
N PRO A 348 -3.52 -1.71 15.95
CA PRO A 348 -4.67 -1.34 16.77
C PRO A 348 -5.86 -2.29 16.65
N LEU A 349 -5.91 -3.12 15.60
CA LEU A 349 -6.97 -4.10 15.31
C LEU A 349 -6.54 -5.54 15.62
N TYR A 350 -5.38 -5.77 16.23
CA TYR A 350 -4.92 -7.13 16.54
C TYR A 350 -5.88 -7.88 17.47
N ASN A 351 -6.19 -9.14 17.16
CA ASN A 351 -7.03 -10.02 18.00
C ASN A 351 -6.16 -10.94 18.86
N MET A 352 -6.56 -11.17 20.11
CA MET A 352 -5.78 -11.96 21.08
C MET A 352 -6.66 -12.83 21.94
N ASP A 353 -6.17 -14.02 22.25
CA ASP A 353 -6.80 -14.93 23.19
C ASP A 353 -6.26 -14.71 24.60
N ILE A 354 -6.80 -13.70 25.27
CA ILE A 354 -6.44 -13.34 26.64
C ILE A 354 -7.67 -13.23 27.52
N ARG A 355 -7.54 -13.62 28.79
CA ARG A 355 -8.61 -13.46 29.78
C ARG A 355 -8.85 -11.98 30.05
N ALA A 356 -10.10 -11.52 29.90
CA ALA A 356 -10.51 -10.18 30.32
C ALA A 356 -10.56 -10.00 31.86
N ASN A 357 -10.30 -8.78 32.34
CA ASN A 357 -10.41 -8.41 33.76
C ASN A 357 -11.62 -7.52 34.07
N THR A 358 -12.22 -6.90 33.06
CA THR A 358 -13.41 -6.05 33.22
C THR A 358 -14.44 -6.38 32.15
N GLY A 359 -15.70 -6.04 32.39
CA GLY A 359 -16.74 -6.16 31.36
C GLY A 359 -16.39 -5.40 30.08
N LYS A 360 -15.80 -4.21 30.21
CA LYS A 360 -15.35 -3.42 29.04
C LYS A 360 -14.27 -4.15 28.25
N GLU A 361 -13.25 -4.68 28.92
CA GLU A 361 -12.19 -5.42 28.22
C GLU A 361 -12.72 -6.68 27.55
N ALA A 362 -13.63 -7.42 28.20
CA ALA A 362 -14.28 -8.59 27.60
C ALA A 362 -15.07 -8.24 26.35
N TYR A 363 -15.81 -7.13 26.38
CA TYR A 363 -16.51 -6.61 25.20
C TYR A 363 -15.54 -6.27 24.07
N LEU A 364 -14.46 -5.53 24.34
CA LEU A 364 -13.51 -5.13 23.29
C LEU A 364 -12.76 -6.33 22.69
N LEU A 365 -12.41 -7.34 23.50
CA LEU A 365 -11.85 -8.60 22.98
C LEU A 365 -12.86 -9.35 22.10
N TYR A 366 -14.13 -9.37 22.52
CA TYR A 366 -15.20 -9.95 21.73
C TYR A 366 -15.40 -9.22 20.38
N ARG A 367 -15.39 -7.88 20.37
CA ARG A 367 -15.45 -7.10 19.12
C ARG A 367 -14.29 -7.43 18.17
N ARG A 368 -13.07 -7.63 18.70
CA ARG A 368 -11.92 -8.10 17.89
C ARG A 368 -12.14 -9.49 17.31
N PHE A 369 -12.72 -10.40 18.10
CA PHE A 369 -13.03 -11.74 17.62
C PHE A 369 -14.04 -11.70 16.46
N GLU A 370 -15.05 -10.83 16.51
CA GLU A 370 -16.07 -10.71 15.46
C GLU A 370 -15.49 -10.36 14.08
N MET A 371 -14.35 -9.66 14.01
CA MET A 371 -13.67 -9.37 12.74
C MET A 371 -13.34 -10.64 11.94
N SER A 372 -13.05 -11.76 12.63
CA SER A 372 -12.75 -13.05 11.98
C SER A 372 -13.95 -13.69 11.25
N THR A 373 -15.16 -13.21 11.56
CA THR A 373 -16.42 -13.68 10.99
C THR A 373 -16.87 -12.85 9.78
N LEU A 374 -16.22 -11.71 9.52
CA LEU A 374 -16.52 -10.84 8.39
C LEU A 374 -15.96 -11.40 7.08
N PHE A 375 -16.48 -10.89 5.95
CA PHE A 375 -16.04 -11.14 4.59
C PHE A 375 -16.12 -12.62 4.14
N LYS A 376 -16.91 -13.44 4.84
CA LYS A 376 -17.16 -14.84 4.45
C LYS A 376 -18.14 -14.94 3.28
N ASN A 377 -19.05 -13.99 3.17
CA ASN A 377 -20.06 -13.93 2.11
C ASN A 377 -19.76 -12.76 1.17
N LYS A 378 -19.71 -13.02 -0.14
CA LYS A 378 -19.41 -11.98 -1.14
C LYS A 378 -20.53 -10.95 -1.26
N ASP A 379 -21.77 -11.35 -1.02
CA ASP A 379 -22.95 -10.48 -1.18
C ASP A 379 -23.13 -9.52 0.00
N GLU A 380 -22.48 -9.77 1.14
CA GLU A 380 -22.55 -8.94 2.34
C GLU A 380 -21.35 -8.00 2.50
N ARG A 381 -20.44 -7.93 1.53
CA ARG A 381 -19.16 -7.21 1.66
C ARG A 381 -19.30 -5.75 2.12
N LEU A 382 -20.24 -4.98 1.59
CA LEU A 382 -20.42 -3.57 1.99
C LEU A 382 -20.93 -3.46 3.44
N LYS A 383 -21.83 -4.36 3.84
CA LYS A 383 -22.30 -4.48 5.22
C LYS A 383 -21.18 -4.92 6.16
N ASP A 384 -20.33 -5.84 5.72
CA ASP A 384 -19.15 -6.29 6.47
C ASP A 384 -18.13 -5.14 6.63
N VAL A 385 -17.94 -4.29 5.62
CA VAL A 385 -17.11 -3.07 5.76
C VAL A 385 -17.70 -2.12 6.81
N PHE A 386 -19.02 -1.91 6.80
CA PHE A 386 -19.67 -1.09 7.81
C PHE A 386 -19.47 -1.67 9.22
N GLU A 387 -19.68 -2.97 9.39
CA GLU A 387 -19.48 -3.65 10.68
C GLU A 387 -18.02 -3.60 11.11
N TYR A 388 -17.07 -3.72 10.17
CA TYR A 388 -15.65 -3.60 10.49
C TYR A 388 -15.30 -2.18 10.96
N ALA A 389 -15.85 -1.15 10.31
CA ALA A 389 -15.71 0.24 10.75
C ALA A 389 -16.30 0.46 12.15
N ASP A 390 -17.45 -0.16 12.42
CA ASP A 390 -18.11 -0.11 13.71
C ASP A 390 -17.32 -0.78 14.83
N ILE A 391 -16.78 -1.97 14.58
CA ILE A 391 -15.84 -2.64 15.49
C ILE A 391 -14.63 -1.73 15.75
N ALA A 392 -14.00 -1.18 14.70
CA ALA A 392 -12.85 -0.31 14.85
C ALA A 392 -13.16 0.94 15.69
N MET A 393 -14.37 1.51 15.55
CA MET A 393 -14.85 2.63 16.36
C MET A 393 -15.00 2.25 17.83
N ASP A 394 -15.56 1.07 18.15
CA ASP A 394 -15.66 0.57 19.52
C ASP A 394 -14.28 0.37 20.17
N LEU A 395 -13.31 -0.06 19.36
CA LEU A 395 -11.90 -0.22 19.76
C LEU A 395 -11.14 1.11 19.88
N GLY A 396 -11.74 2.24 19.49
CA GLY A 396 -11.13 3.56 19.51
C GLY A 396 -10.12 3.81 18.38
N VAL A 397 -10.14 2.98 17.33
CA VAL A 397 -9.30 3.11 16.13
C VAL A 397 -10.02 4.03 15.13
N TYR A 398 -10.21 5.29 15.54
CA TYR A 398 -11.11 6.22 14.87
C TYR A 398 -10.66 6.60 13.46
N ASP A 399 -9.37 6.57 13.14
CA ASP A 399 -8.87 6.87 11.81
C ASP A 399 -9.21 5.75 10.82
N PHE A 400 -9.06 4.49 11.22
CA PHE A 400 -9.49 3.36 10.41
C PHE A 400 -11.01 3.37 10.23
N ALA A 401 -11.76 3.55 11.33
CA ALA A 401 -13.21 3.61 11.31
C ALA A 401 -13.74 4.74 10.42
N ALA A 402 -13.21 5.96 10.55
CA ALA A 402 -13.60 7.10 9.72
C ALA A 402 -13.37 6.84 8.23
N GLN A 403 -12.22 6.27 7.87
CA GLN A 403 -11.92 5.93 6.48
C GLN A 403 -12.94 4.95 5.90
N LEU A 404 -13.29 3.89 6.64
CA LEU A 404 -14.24 2.88 6.16
C LEU A 404 -15.67 3.41 6.16
N PHE A 405 -16.10 4.18 7.16
CA PHE A 405 -17.41 4.82 7.14
C PHE A 405 -17.54 5.81 5.98
N TRP A 406 -16.50 6.58 5.65
CA TRP A 406 -16.52 7.45 4.48
C TRP A 406 -16.69 6.64 3.18
N LEU A 407 -15.98 5.52 3.04
CA LEU A 407 -16.15 4.63 1.89
C LEU A 407 -17.56 4.04 1.84
N THR A 408 -18.09 3.50 2.94
CA THR A 408 -19.45 2.97 2.99
C THR A 408 -20.48 4.04 2.63
N ALA A 409 -20.32 5.27 3.13
CA ALA A 409 -21.25 6.37 2.84
C ALA A 409 -21.43 6.64 1.34
N ASN A 410 -20.38 6.41 0.55
CA ASN A 410 -20.35 6.67 -0.89
C ASN A 410 -20.80 5.49 -1.76
N TYR A 411 -20.90 4.27 -1.20
CA TYR A 411 -21.16 3.04 -1.96
C TYR A 411 -22.42 2.30 -1.51
N ASP A 412 -22.80 2.41 -0.24
CA ASP A 412 -24.02 1.82 0.30
C ASP A 412 -25.04 2.93 0.57
N LYS A 413 -26.06 3.01 -0.30
CA LYS A 413 -27.11 4.03 -0.21
C LYS A 413 -27.96 3.86 1.05
N ASP A 414 -28.18 2.61 1.48
CA ASP A 414 -29.04 2.32 2.64
C ASP A 414 -28.32 2.66 3.94
N ALA A 415 -26.99 2.54 3.98
CA ALA A 415 -26.16 2.91 5.12
C ALA A 415 -25.58 4.34 5.04
N SER A 416 -25.89 5.12 4.00
CA SER A 416 -25.14 6.35 3.66
C SER A 416 -25.15 7.39 4.78
N GLU A 417 -26.33 7.79 5.24
CA GLU A 417 -26.48 8.79 6.32
C GLU A 417 -25.84 8.31 7.63
N LYS A 418 -26.14 7.06 8.03
CA LYS A 418 -25.58 6.47 9.26
C LYS A 418 -24.04 6.44 9.21
N SER A 419 -23.48 6.10 8.06
CA SER A 419 -22.03 6.07 7.83
C SER A 419 -21.43 7.47 7.90
N LEU A 420 -22.06 8.47 7.27
CA LEU A 420 -21.61 9.85 7.34
C LEU A 420 -21.57 10.39 8.79
N LEU A 421 -22.63 10.17 9.56
CA LEU A 421 -22.69 10.61 10.96
C LEU A 421 -21.60 9.95 11.81
N ARG A 422 -21.34 8.65 11.62
CA ARG A 422 -20.29 7.92 12.32
C ARG A 422 -18.88 8.31 11.88
N CYS A 423 -18.70 8.62 10.60
CA CYS A 423 -17.47 9.21 10.08
C CYS A 423 -17.18 10.53 10.80
N MET A 424 -18.14 11.47 10.81
CA MET A 424 -17.96 12.77 11.50
C MET A 424 -17.70 12.60 13.00
N TYR A 425 -18.35 11.64 13.66
CA TYR A 425 -18.08 11.33 15.06
C TYR A 425 -16.63 10.88 15.28
N CYS A 426 -16.13 9.98 14.43
CA CYS A 426 -14.73 9.54 14.49
C CYS A 426 -13.77 10.73 14.27
N LEU A 427 -14.07 11.62 13.32
CA LEU A 427 -13.27 12.82 13.08
C LEU A 427 -13.25 13.78 14.29
N GLU A 428 -14.38 13.97 14.97
CA GLU A 428 -14.45 14.75 16.21
C GLU A 428 -13.54 14.13 17.28
N LYS A 429 -13.51 12.80 17.42
CA LYS A 429 -12.60 12.09 18.35
C LYS A 429 -11.12 12.20 17.96
N LEU A 430 -10.82 12.38 16.68
CA LEU A 430 -9.47 12.69 16.19
C LEU A 430 -9.09 14.17 16.30
N GLY A 431 -10.00 15.03 16.75
CA GLY A 431 -9.78 16.47 16.89
C GLY A 431 -10.11 17.29 15.64
N ILE A 432 -10.72 16.69 14.62
CA ILE A 432 -11.10 17.33 13.36
C ILE A 432 -12.57 17.75 13.43
N LYS A 433 -12.79 18.96 13.95
CA LYS A 433 -14.13 19.41 14.36
C LYS A 433 -14.92 20.20 13.32
N ASN A 434 -14.23 20.75 12.33
CA ASN A 434 -14.79 21.74 11.40
C ASN A 434 -15.25 21.15 10.06
N LEU A 435 -14.90 19.90 9.73
CA LEU A 435 -15.34 19.30 8.46
C LEU A 435 -16.83 18.97 8.44
N LYS A 436 -17.44 18.77 9.62
CA LYS A 436 -18.88 18.52 9.77
C LYS A 436 -19.73 19.72 9.32
N ASP A 437 -19.17 20.93 9.33
CA ASP A 437 -19.85 22.18 8.93
C ASP A 437 -20.21 22.20 7.43
N ASN A 438 -19.62 21.30 6.63
CA ASN A 438 -19.94 21.13 5.21
C ASN A 438 -21.27 20.38 4.99
N PHE A 439 -21.89 19.87 6.05
CA PHE A 439 -23.09 19.05 5.97
C PHE A 439 -24.21 19.64 6.84
N ASN A 440 -25.45 19.46 6.41
CA ASN A 440 -26.63 20.03 7.08
C ASN A 440 -27.29 19.01 8.02
N TYR A 441 -26.64 18.70 9.15
CA TYR A 441 -27.14 17.79 10.18
C TYR A 441 -26.96 18.37 11.59
N ASP A 442 -27.80 17.95 12.55
CA ASP A 442 -27.55 18.18 13.98
C ASP A 442 -26.54 17.15 14.51
N PHE A 443 -25.26 17.46 14.35
CA PHE A 443 -24.17 16.59 14.78
C PHE A 443 -24.06 16.46 16.29
N ASP A 444 -24.49 17.46 17.07
CA ASP A 444 -24.40 17.40 18.53
C ASP A 444 -25.41 16.39 19.08
N GLU A 445 -26.63 16.37 18.55
CA GLU A 445 -27.61 15.32 18.87
C GLU A 445 -27.15 13.95 18.36
N ALA A 446 -26.70 13.87 17.11
CA ALA A 446 -26.25 12.60 16.52
C ALA A 446 -25.09 11.98 17.32
N PHE A 447 -24.11 12.78 17.76
CA PHE A 447 -22.96 12.27 18.52
C PHE A 447 -23.37 11.79 19.91
N ARG A 448 -24.27 12.51 20.60
CA ARG A 448 -24.82 12.04 21.88
C ARG A 448 -25.56 10.71 21.72
N THR A 449 -26.32 10.56 20.66
CA THR A 449 -27.03 9.31 20.34
C THR A 449 -26.04 8.18 20.09
N ILE A 450 -25.02 8.39 19.26
CA ILE A 450 -23.97 7.39 19.00
C ILE A 450 -23.27 6.97 20.31
N GLU A 451 -22.90 7.91 21.17
CA GLU A 451 -22.26 7.60 22.46
C GLU A 451 -23.16 6.76 23.37
N ASN A 452 -24.43 7.15 23.51
CA ASN A 452 -25.40 6.41 24.33
C ASN A 452 -25.65 5.01 23.77
N ASP A 453 -25.82 4.87 22.46
CA ASP A 453 -26.06 3.59 21.79
C ASP A 453 -24.86 2.67 22.01
N LYS A 454 -23.63 3.16 21.80
CA LYS A 454 -22.41 2.37 22.00
C LYS A 454 -22.19 1.97 23.46
N GLU A 455 -22.47 2.87 24.40
CA GLU A 455 -22.40 2.53 25.81
C GLU A 455 -23.44 1.46 26.18
N ASN A 456 -24.65 1.56 25.64
CA ASN A 456 -25.72 0.58 25.85
C ASN A 456 -25.41 -0.78 25.22
N GLU A 457 -24.92 -0.81 23.97
CA GLU A 457 -24.47 -2.03 23.27
C GLU A 457 -23.39 -2.75 24.08
N MET A 458 -22.36 -2.03 24.52
CA MET A 458 -21.30 -2.58 25.36
C MET A 458 -21.87 -3.16 26.66
N LYS A 459 -22.64 -2.36 27.42
CA LYS A 459 -23.17 -2.78 28.73
C LYS A 459 -24.12 -3.97 28.58
N ASN A 460 -24.94 -4.03 27.53
CA ASN A 460 -25.91 -5.10 27.33
C ASN A 460 -25.31 -6.36 26.66
N SER A 461 -24.08 -6.28 26.16
CA SER A 461 -23.40 -7.43 25.57
C SER A 461 -23.23 -8.58 26.57
N GLN A 462 -23.35 -9.81 26.07
CA GLN A 462 -23.16 -11.00 26.89
C GLN A 462 -21.73 -11.08 27.46
N ALA A 463 -20.73 -10.65 26.68
CA ALA A 463 -19.33 -10.61 27.10
C ALA A 463 -19.13 -9.68 28.32
N TYR A 464 -19.72 -8.49 28.30
CA TYR A 464 -19.67 -7.54 29.41
C TYR A 464 -20.37 -8.09 30.67
N GLN A 465 -21.59 -8.59 30.51
CA GLN A 465 -22.43 -9.04 31.62
C GLN A 465 -21.84 -10.26 32.35
N LYS A 466 -21.20 -11.19 31.63
CA LYS A 466 -20.53 -12.37 32.23
C LYS A 466 -19.38 -12.02 33.17
N MET A 467 -18.77 -10.85 33.00
CA MET A 467 -17.64 -10.37 33.81
C MET A 467 -18.06 -9.43 34.95
N LYS A 468 -19.34 -9.08 35.03
CA LYS A 468 -19.90 -8.28 36.12
C LYS A 468 -20.15 -9.19 37.35
N LYS A 469 -19.08 -9.67 37.96
CA LYS A 469 -19.11 -10.36 39.25
C LYS A 469 -18.35 -9.57 40.29
#